data_AF-A0A8S3IDX8-F1
#
_entry.id   AF-A0A8S3IDX8-F1
#
_cell.length_a   1.000
_cell.length_b   1.000
_cell.length_c   1.000
_cell.angle_alpha   90.00
_cell.angle_beta   90.00
_cell.angle_gamma   90.00
#
_symmetry.space_group_name_H-M   'P 1'
#
loop_
_entity.id
_entity.type
_entity.pdbx_description
1 polymer ?
#
loop_
_entity_poly.entity_id
_entity_poly.type
_entity_poly.pdbx_seq_one_letter_code
_entity_poly.pdbx_strand_id
1 'polypeptide(L)'
;YLKSDYKVHISRSSSVPDHCSIYALSDAANKCWYQACDHNHDQQCDRCELLKITLAKIRTYIEEYQTDIAIRDRLLYRVQQQVRYIEDWKAHLLRTVHQDQSRIDILNNLDDETIMIHVDWAMKWLPTKYRESTVSFP
;
A
#
# COMPACT_ATOMS: atom_id res chain seq x y z
N TYR A 1 -9.20 0.19 -10.19
CA TYR A 1 -7.75 0.05 -10.35
C TYR A 1 -7.07 -0.49 -9.09
N LEU A 2 -6.87 0.30 -8.02
CA LEU A 2 -6.14 -0.19 -6.83
C LEU A 2 -6.75 -1.47 -6.20
N LYS A 3 -8.08 -1.55 -6.13
CA LYS A 3 -8.79 -2.73 -5.58
C LYS A 3 -8.67 -3.98 -6.47
N SER A 4 -8.57 -3.80 -7.77
CA SER A 4 -8.72 -4.87 -8.77
C SER A 4 -7.37 -5.28 -9.35
N ASP A 5 -6.77 -4.40 -10.13
CA ASP A 5 -5.74 -4.79 -11.10
C ASP A 5 -4.35 -4.35 -10.69
N TYR A 6 -4.22 -3.43 -9.73
CA TYR A 6 -2.91 -2.93 -9.32
C TYR A 6 -2.00 -4.07 -8.85
N LYS A 7 -2.54 -5.01 -8.05
CA LYS A 7 -1.76 -6.16 -7.54
C LYS A 7 -1.19 -7.04 -8.65
N VAL A 8 -1.92 -7.23 -9.76
CA VAL A 8 -1.45 -8.11 -10.85
C VAL A 8 -0.33 -7.48 -11.68
N HIS A 9 -0.13 -6.17 -11.57
CA HIS A 9 0.99 -5.49 -12.22
C HIS A 9 2.28 -5.53 -11.38
N ILE A 10 2.19 -5.83 -10.08
CA ILE A 10 3.33 -5.76 -9.16
C ILE A 10 4.26 -6.95 -9.41
N SER A 11 5.55 -6.66 -9.59
CA SER A 11 6.60 -7.69 -9.70
C SER A 11 7.93 -7.15 -9.17
N ARG A 12 8.93 -8.02 -9.01
CA ARG A 12 10.30 -7.61 -8.61
C ARG A 12 11.14 -7.08 -9.77
N SER A 13 10.67 -7.23 -11.01
CA SER A 13 11.40 -6.95 -12.25
C SER A 13 10.65 -5.99 -13.17
N SER A 14 9.63 -5.30 -12.67
CA SER A 14 8.84 -4.38 -13.47
C SER A 14 9.65 -3.13 -13.81
N SER A 15 9.64 -2.73 -15.08
CA SER A 15 10.24 -1.47 -15.51
C SER A 15 9.39 -0.23 -15.17
N VAL A 16 8.22 -0.42 -14.54
CA VAL A 16 7.40 0.68 -14.03
C VAL A 16 7.75 0.91 -12.55
N PRO A 17 8.22 2.11 -12.14
CA PRO A 17 8.62 2.38 -10.76
C PRO A 17 7.54 2.05 -9.72
N ASP A 18 6.28 2.34 -10.03
CA ASP A 18 5.14 2.08 -9.15
C ASP A 18 4.78 0.59 -9.01
N HIS A 19 5.30 -0.27 -9.87
CA HIS A 19 4.98 -1.70 -9.90
C HIS A 19 6.14 -2.57 -9.44
N CYS A 20 7.38 -2.07 -9.54
CA CYS A 20 8.54 -2.77 -9.03
C CYS A 20 8.51 -2.76 -7.50
N SER A 21 8.22 -3.90 -6.87
CA SER A 21 8.13 -3.98 -5.41
C SER A 21 9.45 -3.67 -4.72
N ILE A 22 10.58 -3.98 -5.38
CA ILE A 22 11.92 -3.72 -4.84
C ILE A 22 12.19 -2.22 -4.84
N TYR A 23 11.99 -1.57 -5.98
CA TYR A 23 12.21 -0.14 -6.11
C TYR A 23 11.22 0.69 -5.29
N ALA A 24 9.92 0.39 -5.39
CA ALA A 24 8.87 1.16 -4.74
C ALA A 24 8.89 1.09 -3.21
N LEU A 25 9.47 0.03 -2.63
CA LEU A 25 9.61 -0.14 -1.18
C LEU A 25 11.02 0.22 -0.67
N SER A 26 11.98 0.47 -1.57
CA SER A 26 13.35 0.83 -1.20
C SER A 26 13.41 2.27 -0.67
N ASP A 27 14.18 2.47 0.39
CA ASP A 27 14.45 3.79 0.96
C ASP A 27 15.91 4.19 0.70
N ALA A 28 16.12 5.20 -0.15
CA ALA A 28 17.46 5.70 -0.46
C ALA A 28 18.16 6.40 0.72
N ALA A 29 17.38 6.90 1.71
CA ALA A 29 17.93 7.55 2.90
C ALA A 29 18.32 6.54 3.99
N ASN A 30 17.67 5.37 4.02
CA ASN A 30 17.94 4.33 5.01
C ASN A 30 18.60 3.10 4.38
N LYS A 31 19.91 2.94 4.60
CA LYS A 31 20.69 1.79 4.09
C LYS A 31 20.11 0.43 4.52
N CYS A 32 19.45 0.34 5.67
CA CYS A 32 18.84 -0.91 6.13
C CYS A 32 17.59 -1.31 5.33
N TRP A 33 16.96 -0.35 4.64
CA TRP A 33 15.76 -0.55 3.83
C TRP A 33 16.00 -0.22 2.35
N TYR A 34 17.26 -0.01 1.97
CA TYR A 34 17.64 0.21 0.59
C TYR A 34 17.83 -1.13 -0.12
N GLN A 35 17.27 -1.25 -1.32
CA GLN A 35 17.54 -2.38 -2.20
C GLN A 35 17.69 -1.91 -3.65
N ALA A 36 18.81 -2.26 -4.26
CA ALA A 36 19.09 -1.94 -5.66
C ALA A 36 18.39 -2.94 -6.60
N CYS A 37 17.95 -2.43 -7.75
CA CYS A 37 17.47 -3.24 -8.87
C CYS A 37 18.56 -3.38 -9.92
N ASP A 38 18.50 -4.46 -10.69
CA ASP A 38 19.37 -4.77 -11.84
C ASP A 38 18.76 -4.32 -13.19
N HIS A 39 17.63 -3.63 -13.15
CA HIS A 39 16.87 -3.16 -14.31
C HIS A 39 16.49 -1.68 -14.18
N ASN A 40 16.08 -1.08 -15.29
CA ASN A 40 15.67 0.31 -15.37
C ASN A 40 14.19 0.49 -15.05
N HIS A 41 13.84 1.69 -14.59
CA HIS A 41 12.46 2.10 -14.25
C HIS A 41 12.00 3.24 -15.17
N ASP A 42 12.05 3.02 -16.47
CA ASP A 42 11.81 4.00 -17.53
C ASP A 42 10.40 3.94 -18.13
N GLN A 43 9.59 2.95 -17.73
CA GLN A 43 8.21 2.81 -18.20
C GLN A 43 7.22 3.50 -17.28
N GLN A 44 6.08 3.87 -17.85
CA GLN A 44 4.96 4.45 -17.13
C GLN A 44 3.74 3.55 -17.25
N CYS A 45 2.89 3.55 -16.23
CA CYS A 45 1.60 2.89 -16.29
C CYS A 45 0.50 3.94 -16.35
N ASP A 46 -0.27 3.93 -17.43
CA ASP A 46 -1.38 4.87 -17.67
C ASP A 46 -2.35 4.95 -16.49
N ARG A 47 -2.61 3.83 -15.81
CA ARG A 47 -3.54 3.79 -14.67
C ARG A 47 -2.94 4.35 -13.38
N CYS A 48 -1.63 4.20 -13.18
CA CYS A 48 -0.92 4.87 -12.09
C CYS A 48 -0.86 6.38 -12.34
N GLU A 49 -0.55 6.79 -13.57
CA GLU A 49 -0.47 8.20 -13.94
C GLU A 49 -1.84 8.88 -13.92
N LEU A 50 -2.87 8.21 -14.43
CA LEU A 50 -4.24 8.72 -14.34
C LEU A 50 -4.66 8.95 -12.89
N LEU A 51 -4.34 8.03 -11.97
CA LEU A 51 -4.62 8.23 -10.55
C LEU A 51 -3.91 9.48 -9.99
N LYS A 52 -2.62 9.64 -10.26
CA LYS A 52 -1.84 10.81 -9.82
C LYS A 52 -2.43 12.11 -10.38
N ILE A 53 -2.71 12.14 -11.67
CA ILE A 53 -3.28 13.30 -12.37
C ILE A 53 -4.67 13.63 -11.83
N THR A 54 -5.54 12.64 -11.61
CA THR A 54 -6.88 12.87 -11.07
C THR A 54 -6.83 13.47 -9.67
N LEU A 55 -5.97 12.96 -8.79
CA LEU A 55 -5.81 13.50 -7.44
C LEU A 55 -5.25 14.93 -7.45
N ALA A 56 -4.28 15.20 -8.32
CA ALA A 56 -3.75 16.55 -8.52
C ALA A 56 -4.84 17.52 -9.04
N LYS A 57 -5.63 17.09 -10.03
CA LYS A 57 -6.72 17.90 -10.60
C LYS A 57 -7.79 18.27 -9.58
N ILE A 58 -8.16 17.35 -8.67
CA ILE A 58 -9.11 17.65 -7.60
C ILE A 58 -8.57 18.78 -6.71
N ARG A 59 -7.28 18.71 -6.35
CA ARG A 59 -6.63 19.74 -5.56
C ARG A 59 -6.61 21.09 -6.30
N THR A 60 -6.13 21.11 -7.54
CA THR A 60 -6.07 22.32 -8.36
C THR A 60 -7.45 22.95 -8.54
N TYR A 61 -8.48 22.14 -8.77
CA TYR A 61 -9.85 22.64 -8.90
C TYR A 61 -10.35 23.33 -7.61
N ILE A 62 -10.02 22.79 -6.43
CA ILE A 62 -10.36 23.45 -5.16
C ILE A 62 -9.58 24.76 -5.00
N GLU A 63 -8.31 24.78 -5.37
CA GLU A 63 -7.47 25.98 -5.30
C GLU A 63 -8.00 27.11 -6.21
N GLU A 64 -8.45 26.77 -7.42
CA GLU A 64 -8.91 27.72 -8.45
C GLU A 64 -10.35 28.20 -8.24
N TYR A 65 -11.27 27.31 -7.87
CA TYR A 65 -12.70 27.60 -7.93
C TYR A 65 -13.35 27.82 -6.55
N GLN A 66 -12.71 27.44 -5.44
CA GLN A 66 -13.26 27.75 -4.12
C GLN A 66 -12.81 29.15 -3.67
N THR A 67 -13.77 30.08 -3.65
CA THR A 67 -13.53 31.49 -3.32
C THR A 67 -13.51 31.76 -1.81
N ASP A 68 -14.26 30.98 -1.03
CA ASP A 68 -14.22 31.06 0.43
C ASP A 68 -12.94 30.42 0.97
N ILE A 69 -12.07 31.24 1.57
CA ILE A 69 -10.75 30.83 2.08
C ILE A 69 -10.89 29.76 3.16
N ALA A 70 -11.81 29.93 4.11
CA ALA A 70 -11.95 29.00 5.23
C ALA A 70 -12.44 27.62 4.75
N ILE A 71 -13.37 27.61 3.79
CA ILE A 71 -13.83 26.36 3.17
C ILE A 71 -12.73 25.76 2.30
N ARG A 72 -12.01 26.57 1.51
CA ARG A 72 -10.90 26.11 0.67
C ARG A 72 -9.84 25.40 1.50
N ASP A 73 -9.35 26.04 2.56
CA ASP A 73 -8.29 25.48 3.41
C ASP A 73 -8.74 24.17 4.07
N ARG A 74 -9.98 24.10 4.55
CA ARG A 74 -10.57 22.87 5.09
C ARG A 74 -10.64 21.76 4.05
N LEU A 75 -11.05 22.08 2.82
CA LEU A 75 -11.13 21.12 1.73
C LEU A 75 -9.74 20.63 1.30
N LEU A 76 -8.77 21.52 1.19
CA LEU A 76 -7.38 21.18 0.84
C LEU A 76 -6.75 20.28 1.90
N TYR A 77 -6.95 20.59 3.18
CA TYR A 77 -6.51 19.72 4.28
C TYR A 77 -7.12 18.32 4.16
N ARG A 78 -8.43 18.24 3.91
CA ARG A 78 -9.12 16.95 3.74
C ARG A 78 -8.58 16.19 2.54
N VAL A 79 -8.43 16.84 1.38
CA VAL A 79 -7.89 16.19 0.17
C VAL A 79 -6.48 15.67 0.42
N GLN A 80 -5.62 16.46 1.06
CA GLN A 80 -4.27 16.02 1.42
C GLN A 80 -4.30 14.74 2.28
N GLN A 81 -5.18 14.68 3.27
CA GLN A 81 -5.34 13.48 4.12
C GLN A 81 -5.84 12.28 3.32
N GLN A 82 -6.82 12.46 2.42
CA GLN A 82 -7.35 11.38 1.60
C GLN A 82 -6.33 10.86 0.57
N VAL A 83 -5.54 11.75 -0.03
CA VAL A 83 -4.44 11.36 -0.92
C VAL A 83 -3.44 10.48 -0.18
N ARG A 84 -3.05 10.87 1.03
CA ARG A 84 -2.17 10.04 1.89
C ARG A 84 -2.77 8.67 2.14
N TYR A 85 -4.06 8.57 2.47
CA TYR A 85 -4.71 7.26 2.67
C TYR A 85 -4.72 6.38 1.42
N ILE A 86 -4.86 6.97 0.23
CA ILE A 86 -4.78 6.25 -1.03
C ILE A 86 -3.34 5.75 -1.27
N GLU A 87 -2.33 6.58 -1.01
CA GLU A 87 -0.92 6.22 -1.11
C GLU A 87 -0.53 5.14 -0.11
N ASP A 88 -0.96 5.26 1.15
CA ASP A 88 -0.77 4.26 2.20
C ASP A 88 -1.39 2.92 1.82
N TRP A 89 -2.60 2.95 1.25
CA TRP A 89 -3.25 1.73 0.77
C TRP A 89 -2.50 1.12 -0.42
N LYS A 90 -2.05 1.92 -1.39
CA LYS A 90 -1.23 1.45 -2.51
C LYS A 90 0.07 0.80 -2.01
N ALA A 91 0.75 1.43 -1.05
CA ALA A 91 1.95 0.89 -0.41
C ALA A 91 1.67 -0.41 0.35
N HIS A 92 0.52 -0.50 1.02
CA HIS A 92 0.07 -1.74 1.66
C HIS A 92 -0.10 -2.87 0.63
N LEU A 93 -0.75 -2.60 -0.52
CA LEU A 93 -0.91 -3.59 -1.59
C LEU A 93 0.45 -4.06 -2.14
N LEU A 94 1.42 -3.15 -2.32
CA LEU A 94 2.80 -3.49 -2.68
C LEU A 94 3.45 -4.42 -1.67
N ARG A 95 3.37 -4.08 -0.37
CA ARG A 95 3.92 -4.93 0.69
C ARG A 95 3.27 -6.30 0.73
N THR A 96 1.96 -6.40 0.54
CA THR A 96 1.27 -7.69 0.49
C THR A 96 1.82 -8.59 -0.61
N VAL A 97 1.97 -8.09 -1.84
CA VAL A 97 2.50 -8.90 -2.96
C VAL A 97 3.98 -9.24 -2.74
N HIS A 98 4.77 -8.28 -2.25
CA HIS A 98 6.19 -8.51 -1.95
C HIS A 98 6.40 -9.59 -0.88
N GLN A 99 5.62 -9.54 0.21
CA GLN A 99 5.68 -10.53 1.29
C GLN A 99 5.23 -11.92 0.85
N ASP A 100 4.23 -12.00 -0.03
CA ASP A 100 3.77 -13.27 -0.60
C ASP A 100 4.87 -13.94 -1.46
N GLN A 101 5.68 -13.15 -2.15
CA GLN A 101 6.85 -13.69 -2.87
C GLN A 101 7.85 -14.34 -1.92
N SER A 102 8.13 -13.74 -0.76
CA SER A 102 9.01 -14.35 0.24
C SER A 102 8.47 -15.69 0.75
N ARG A 103 7.14 -15.82 0.87
CA ARG A 103 6.50 -17.09 1.21
C ARG A 103 6.73 -18.14 0.12
N ILE A 104 6.58 -17.78 -1.16
CA ILE A 104 6.85 -18.68 -2.29
C ILE A 104 8.32 -19.10 -2.28
N ASP A 105 9.23 -18.17 -2.05
CA ASP A 105 10.67 -18.42 -2.00
C ASP A 105 11.03 -19.41 -0.87
N ILE A 106 10.41 -19.28 0.32
CA ILE A 106 10.58 -20.25 1.41
C ILE A 106 10.06 -21.63 0.99
N LEU A 107 8.85 -21.72 0.44
CA LEU A 107 8.25 -22.98 0.02
C LEU A 107 9.09 -23.73 -1.01
N ASN A 108 9.72 -23.00 -1.95
CA ASN A 108 10.59 -23.59 -2.97
C ASN A 108 11.92 -24.11 -2.40
N ASN A 109 12.35 -23.63 -1.24
CA ASN A 109 13.59 -24.03 -0.59
C ASN A 109 13.36 -24.97 0.61
N LEU A 110 12.12 -25.44 0.83
CA LEU A 110 11.86 -26.45 1.86
C LEU A 110 12.47 -27.79 1.44
N ASP A 111 13.04 -28.47 2.42
CA ASP A 111 13.56 -29.83 2.32
C ASP A 111 12.93 -30.72 3.40
N ASP A 112 13.33 -31.99 3.42
CA ASP A 112 12.79 -32.99 4.36
C ASP A 112 13.18 -32.72 5.83
N GLU A 113 14.10 -31.79 6.09
CA GLU A 113 14.60 -31.44 7.43
C GLU A 113 14.09 -30.08 7.93
N THR A 114 13.39 -29.31 7.09
CA THR A 114 12.95 -27.94 7.40
C THR A 114 11.44 -27.81 7.42
N ILE A 115 10.94 -26.89 8.25
CA ILE A 115 9.51 -26.56 8.35
C ILE A 115 9.30 -25.07 8.17
N MET A 116 8.27 -24.69 7.41
CA MET A 116 7.82 -23.30 7.32
C MET A 116 6.85 -23.01 8.46
N ILE A 117 7.18 -22.01 9.28
CA ILE A 117 6.27 -21.50 10.31
C ILE A 117 5.68 -20.19 9.81
N HIS A 118 4.37 -20.15 9.61
CA HIS A 118 3.63 -18.93 9.27
C HIS A 118 2.80 -18.50 10.49
N VAL A 119 3.24 -17.44 11.17
CA VAL A 119 2.52 -16.87 12.32
C VAL A 119 1.83 -15.58 11.89
N ASP A 120 0.50 -15.57 11.94
CA ASP A 120 -0.26 -14.33 11.80
C ASP A 120 -0.23 -13.59 13.14
N TRP A 121 0.43 -12.43 13.18
CA TRP A 121 0.41 -11.53 14.34
C TRP A 121 -0.87 -10.69 14.42
N ALA A 122 -1.98 -11.15 13.85
CA ALA A 122 -3.32 -10.64 14.14
C ALA A 122 -3.87 -11.14 15.48
N MET A 123 -3.08 -11.07 16.56
CA MET A 123 -3.64 -11.08 17.90
C MET A 123 -4.27 -9.71 18.17
N LYS A 124 -5.52 -9.54 17.73
CA LYS A 124 -6.41 -8.55 18.35
C LYS A 124 -6.59 -9.05 19.78
N TRP A 125 -5.81 -8.52 20.73
CA TRP A 125 -6.07 -8.72 22.15
C TRP A 125 -7.44 -8.11 22.45
N LEU A 126 -8.49 -8.93 22.36
CA LEU A 126 -9.84 -8.56 22.73
C LEU A 126 -9.88 -8.66 24.26
N PRO A 127 -9.92 -7.55 25.01
CA PRO A 127 -10.01 -7.62 26.45
C PRO A 127 -11.37 -8.24 26.80
N THR A 128 -11.37 -9.49 27.27
CA THR A 128 -12.58 -10.20 27.69
C THR A 128 -13.23 -9.58 28.93
N LYS A 129 -12.49 -8.72 29.66
CA LYS A 129 -12.95 -8.13 30.93
C LYS A 129 -14.14 -7.17 30.81
N TYR A 130 -14.44 -6.67 29.60
CA TYR A 130 -15.55 -5.73 29.35
C TYR A 130 -16.57 -6.24 28.32
N ARG A 131 -16.57 -7.55 28.03
CA ARG A 131 -17.58 -8.10 27.12
C ARG A 131 -18.90 -8.21 27.88
N GLU A 132 -19.89 -7.42 27.49
CA GLU A 132 -21.25 -7.53 28.01
C GLU A 132 -21.74 -8.97 27.84
N SER A 133 -22.23 -9.57 28.92
CA SER A 133 -22.91 -10.86 28.86
C SER A 133 -24.21 -10.66 28.10
N THR A 134 -24.31 -11.19 26.87
CA THR A 134 -25.62 -11.40 26.25
C THR A 134 -26.41 -12.36 27.12
N VAL A 135 -27.33 -11.81 27.91
CA VAL A 135 -28.37 -12.57 28.60
C VAL A 135 -29.16 -13.34 27.55
N SER A 136 -29.10 -14.68 27.62
CA SER A 136 -30.04 -15.54 26.91
C SER A 136 -31.39 -15.42 27.61
N PHE A 137 -32.38 -14.87 26.91
CA PHE A 137 -33.77 -14.92 27.38
C PHE A 137 -34.32 -16.35 27.18
N PRO A 138 -35.05 -16.91 28.16
CA PRO A 138 -35.73 -18.19 28.01
C PRO A 138 -36.90 -18.13 27.02
#